data_AF-A0A945K281-F1
#
_entry.id   AF-A0A945K281-F1
#
_cell.length_a   1.000
_cell.length_b   1.000
_cell.length_c   1.000
_cell.angle_alpha   90.00
_cell.angle_beta   90.00
_cell.angle_gamma   90.00
#
_symmetry.space_group_name_H-M   'P 1'
#
loop_
_entity.id
_entity.type
_entity.pdbx_description
1 polymer ?
#
loop_
_entity_poly.entity_id
_entity_poly.type
_entity_poly.pdbx_seq_one_letter_code
_entity_poly.pdbx_strand_id
1 'polypeptide(L)'
;MKKLIYLFLLLPFLSYSQITVTSNNLPNIGDTVITAYDYGTYLPGSSGSNQNWNFSNAAGTPEMLLGFIDPSSTPYQSNFPSSNLCVQIDSGVYYYLNRSVNGLAAVGYVDSGMVYPFNRTLLPTPLNYLDTITNTHILFQWDTLLSPPMPSFLVGIPGPYTMDSIKVIFGNTHKYIADAWGQVQLPSGTFDALRV
;
A
#
# COMPACT_ATOMS: atom_id res chain seq x y z
N MET A 1 -49.15 -21.81 1.01
CA MET A 1 -48.53 -20.55 1.50
C MET A 1 -47.46 -20.78 2.56
N LYS A 2 -47.72 -21.54 3.66
CA LYS A 2 -46.71 -21.83 4.69
C LYS A 2 -45.44 -22.55 4.19
N LYS A 3 -45.55 -23.43 3.17
CA LYS A 3 -44.39 -24.12 2.55
C LYS A 3 -43.47 -23.18 1.75
N LEU A 4 -43.99 -22.06 1.25
CA LEU A 4 -43.22 -21.08 0.48
C LEU A 4 -42.34 -20.19 1.39
N ILE A 5 -42.77 -20.00 2.65
CA ILE A 5 -42.04 -19.23 3.66
C ILE A 5 -40.72 -19.93 4.03
N TYR A 6 -40.73 -21.27 4.14
CA TYR A 6 -39.50 -22.04 4.42
C TYR A 6 -38.46 -21.95 3.29
N LEU A 7 -38.87 -21.75 2.03
CA LEU A 7 -37.96 -21.57 0.91
C LEU A 7 -37.27 -20.19 0.93
N PHE A 8 -37.98 -19.15 1.39
CA PHE A 8 -37.42 -17.80 1.54
C PHE A 8 -36.41 -17.68 2.69
N LEU A 9 -36.56 -18.49 3.74
CA LEU A 9 -35.64 -18.55 4.89
C LEU A 9 -34.28 -19.20 4.55
N LEU A 10 -34.18 -19.94 3.45
CA LEU A 10 -32.95 -20.63 3.04
C LEU A 10 -32.12 -19.84 2.01
N LEU A 11 -32.66 -18.75 1.44
CA LEU A 11 -31.95 -17.89 0.48
C LEU A 11 -30.62 -17.29 0.97
N PRO A 12 -30.44 -16.86 2.25
CA PRO A 12 -29.19 -16.24 2.67
C PRO A 12 -28.02 -17.23 2.79
N PHE A 13 -28.26 -18.55 2.74
CA PHE A 13 -27.18 -19.55 2.79
C PHE A 13 -26.47 -19.75 1.45
N LEU A 14 -26.96 -19.14 0.37
CA LEU A 14 -26.36 -19.22 -0.97
C LEU A 14 -25.59 -17.95 -1.37
N SER A 15 -25.47 -16.95 -0.48
CA SER A 15 -24.67 -15.76 -0.76
C SER A 15 -23.20 -16.03 -0.50
N TYR A 16 -22.36 -15.86 -1.51
CA TYR A 16 -20.92 -15.70 -1.29
C TYR A 16 -20.70 -14.38 -0.56
N SER A 17 -20.05 -14.44 0.61
CA SER A 17 -19.61 -13.24 1.31
C SER A 17 -18.48 -12.59 0.51
N GLN A 18 -18.55 -11.27 0.34
CA GLN A 18 -17.52 -10.50 -0.33
C GLN A 18 -16.22 -10.57 0.47
N ILE A 19 -15.09 -10.76 -0.22
CA ILE A 19 -13.77 -10.75 0.41
C ILE A 19 -13.47 -9.33 0.94
N THR A 20 -13.00 -9.25 2.18
CA THR A 20 -12.56 -8.01 2.81
C THR A 20 -11.16 -8.20 3.36
N VAL A 21 -10.24 -7.31 2.97
CA VAL A 21 -8.90 -7.24 3.56
C VAL A 21 -8.95 -6.30 4.75
N THR A 22 -8.56 -6.77 5.93
CA THR A 22 -8.59 -6.00 7.18
C THR A 22 -7.20 -5.86 7.78
N SER A 23 -7.06 -5.11 8.86
CA SER A 23 -5.80 -4.99 9.60
C SER A 23 -5.30 -6.32 10.18
N ASN A 24 -6.16 -7.34 10.29
CA ASN A 24 -5.77 -8.70 10.67
C ASN A 24 -4.96 -9.42 9.58
N ASN A 25 -5.05 -8.96 8.33
CA ASN A 25 -4.26 -9.48 7.22
C ASN A 25 -2.89 -8.77 7.08
N LEU A 26 -2.61 -7.77 7.93
CA LEU A 26 -1.33 -7.07 7.94
C LEU A 26 -0.30 -7.83 8.79
N PRO A 27 0.98 -7.79 8.41
CA PRO A 27 2.05 -8.51 9.10
C PRO A 27 2.25 -8.02 10.54
N ASN A 28 2.61 -8.93 11.43
CA ASN A 28 2.98 -8.67 12.82
C ASN A 28 4.48 -8.91 13.02
N ILE A 29 5.00 -8.45 14.17
CA ILE A 29 6.36 -8.77 14.59
C ILE A 29 6.50 -10.30 14.71
N GLY A 30 7.55 -10.84 14.09
CA GLY A 30 7.84 -12.26 14.02
C GLY A 30 7.34 -12.93 12.73
N ASP A 31 6.48 -12.26 11.96
CA ASP A 31 6.04 -12.79 10.66
C ASP A 31 7.15 -12.71 9.62
N THR A 32 7.09 -13.61 8.64
CA THR A 32 7.95 -13.59 7.46
C THR A 32 7.11 -13.60 6.20
N VAL A 33 7.44 -12.73 5.25
CA VAL A 33 6.86 -12.77 3.90
C VAL A 33 7.93 -13.23 2.93
N ILE A 34 7.64 -14.29 2.19
CA ILE A 34 8.49 -14.79 1.12
C ILE A 34 7.97 -14.19 -0.18
N THR A 35 8.81 -13.46 -0.89
CA THR A 35 8.49 -12.96 -2.23
C THR A 35 9.20 -13.83 -3.26
N ALA A 36 8.50 -14.14 -4.34
CA ALA A 36 9.04 -14.82 -5.50
C ALA A 36 8.68 -14.01 -6.74
N TYR A 37 9.59 -13.98 -7.71
CA TYR A 37 9.40 -13.25 -8.96
C TYR A 37 9.41 -14.19 -10.15
N ASP A 38 8.47 -13.99 -11.07
CA ASP A 38 8.36 -14.72 -12.33
C ASP A 38 8.27 -13.71 -13.49
N TYR A 39 9.03 -13.97 -14.56
CA TYR A 39 9.09 -13.15 -15.77
C TYR A 39 8.14 -13.66 -16.89
N GLY A 40 7.28 -14.64 -16.59
CA GLY A 40 6.25 -15.10 -17.51
C GLY A 40 5.26 -14.00 -17.94
N THR A 41 4.62 -14.21 -19.08
CA THR A 41 3.57 -13.30 -19.56
C THR A 41 2.22 -13.70 -18.96
N TYR A 42 1.75 -12.90 -18.02
CA TYR A 42 0.49 -13.11 -17.32
C TYR A 42 -0.52 -12.02 -17.63
N LEU A 43 -1.78 -12.40 -17.83
CA LEU A 43 -2.87 -11.44 -17.90
C LEU A 43 -3.42 -11.20 -16.48
N PRO A 44 -3.74 -9.94 -16.11
CA PRO A 44 -4.35 -9.62 -14.81
C PRO A 44 -5.79 -10.16 -14.63
N GLY A 45 -6.32 -10.85 -15.64
CA GLY A 45 -7.67 -11.41 -15.67
C GLY A 45 -8.78 -10.38 -15.80
N SER A 46 -10.02 -10.84 -15.63
CA SER A 46 -11.23 -10.01 -15.71
C SER A 46 -11.52 -9.29 -14.38
N SER A 47 -12.21 -8.15 -14.46
CA SER A 47 -12.80 -7.46 -13.30
C SER A 47 -14.08 -8.14 -12.83
N GLY A 48 -14.59 -7.73 -11.68
CA GLY A 48 -15.91 -8.12 -11.18
C GLY A 48 -15.90 -9.13 -10.05
N SER A 49 -17.06 -9.68 -9.74
CA SER A 49 -17.24 -10.59 -8.62
C SER A 49 -16.90 -12.04 -8.96
N ASN A 50 -16.44 -12.78 -7.94
CA ASN A 50 -16.21 -14.22 -7.98
C ASN A 50 -15.34 -14.68 -9.17
N GLN A 51 -14.25 -13.97 -9.40
CA GLN A 51 -13.30 -14.29 -10.47
C GLN A 51 -12.39 -15.47 -10.08
N ASN A 52 -11.86 -16.17 -11.08
CA ASN A 52 -10.81 -17.16 -10.88
C ASN A 52 -9.59 -16.75 -11.71
N TRP A 53 -8.51 -16.39 -11.03
CA TRP A 53 -7.25 -16.01 -11.64
C TRP A 53 -6.26 -17.15 -11.52
N ASN A 54 -6.02 -17.84 -12.63
CA ASN A 54 -5.13 -18.99 -12.65
C ASN A 54 -3.70 -18.59 -13.04
N PHE A 55 -2.81 -18.61 -12.05
CA PHE A 55 -1.36 -18.50 -12.20
C PHE A 55 -0.66 -19.77 -11.67
N SER A 56 -1.30 -20.94 -11.72
CA SER A 56 -0.73 -22.21 -11.24
C SER A 56 0.54 -22.62 -11.97
N ASN A 57 0.77 -22.05 -13.16
CA ASN A 57 1.95 -22.29 -13.98
C ASN A 57 3.09 -21.32 -13.67
N ALA A 58 2.91 -20.40 -12.71
CA ALA A 58 3.99 -19.53 -12.28
C ALA A 58 5.18 -20.37 -11.78
N ALA A 59 6.37 -20.05 -12.27
CA ALA A 59 7.60 -20.79 -11.99
C ALA A 59 8.66 -19.91 -11.33
N GLY A 60 8.24 -18.77 -10.78
CA GLY A 60 9.12 -17.85 -10.07
C GLY A 60 9.81 -18.51 -8.88
N THR A 61 11.09 -18.20 -8.70
CA THR A 61 11.86 -18.66 -7.54
C THR A 61 11.77 -17.63 -6.41
N PRO A 62 11.79 -18.06 -5.14
CA PRO A 62 11.93 -17.14 -4.01
C PRO A 62 13.15 -16.23 -4.20
N GLU A 63 12.91 -14.93 -4.06
CA GLU A 63 13.93 -13.89 -4.23
C GLU A 63 14.32 -13.31 -2.88
N MET A 64 13.33 -13.04 -2.02
CA MET A 64 13.55 -12.32 -0.78
C MET A 64 12.66 -12.86 0.34
N LEU A 65 13.23 -12.84 1.54
CA LEU A 65 12.51 -13.12 2.77
C LEU A 65 12.48 -11.83 3.60
N LEU A 66 11.29 -11.25 3.71
CA LEU A 66 11.06 -10.06 4.51
C LEU A 66 10.76 -10.49 5.94
N GLY A 67 11.70 -10.20 6.85
CA GLY A 67 11.53 -10.42 8.28
C GLY A 67 10.91 -9.19 8.94
N PHE A 68 9.75 -9.37 9.56
CA PHE A 68 9.09 -8.33 10.34
C PHE A 68 9.56 -8.37 11.79
N ILE A 69 10.23 -7.33 12.25
CA ILE A 69 10.86 -7.24 13.56
C ILE A 69 10.34 -6.05 14.36
N ASP A 70 10.60 -6.06 15.67
CA ASP A 70 10.31 -4.92 16.54
C ASP A 70 11.27 -3.77 16.19
N PRO A 71 10.77 -2.56 15.86
CA PRO A 71 11.61 -1.41 15.60
C PRO A 71 12.59 -1.10 16.74
N SER A 72 12.22 -1.33 18.00
CA SER A 72 13.08 -1.08 19.17
C SER A 72 14.33 -1.98 19.23
N SER A 73 14.33 -3.10 18.50
CA SER A 73 15.50 -3.97 18.36
C SER A 73 16.54 -3.41 17.37
N THR A 74 16.18 -2.37 16.62
CA THR A 74 17.03 -1.79 15.58
C THR A 74 17.84 -0.60 16.10
N PRO A 75 19.01 -0.30 15.51
CA PRO A 75 19.82 0.85 15.90
C PRO A 75 19.18 2.22 15.61
N TYR A 76 18.19 2.29 14.72
CA TYR A 76 17.65 3.56 14.20
C TYR A 76 16.22 3.87 14.66
N GLN A 77 15.72 3.18 15.69
CA GLN A 77 14.38 3.45 16.24
C GLN A 77 14.16 4.92 16.61
N SER A 78 15.20 5.58 17.13
CA SER A 78 15.14 7.00 17.50
C SER A 78 14.86 7.93 16.32
N ASN A 79 15.16 7.51 15.09
CA ASN A 79 14.88 8.29 13.89
C ASN A 79 13.41 8.14 13.43
N PHE A 80 12.74 7.06 13.82
CA PHE A 80 11.36 6.74 13.44
C PHE A 80 10.48 6.39 14.66
N PRO A 81 10.32 7.31 15.62
CA PRO A 81 9.64 7.03 16.89
C PRO A 81 8.15 6.69 16.73
N SER A 82 7.53 7.01 15.60
CA SER A 82 6.14 6.68 15.27
C SER A 82 5.96 5.29 14.67
N SER A 83 7.06 4.58 14.37
CA SER A 83 7.00 3.22 13.84
C SER A 83 6.68 2.20 14.93
N ASN A 84 5.91 1.18 14.56
CA ASN A 84 5.56 0.06 15.44
C ASN A 84 5.85 -1.30 14.79
N LEU A 85 6.43 -1.29 13.59
CA LEU A 85 6.83 -2.46 12.85
C LEU A 85 8.04 -2.09 11.98
N CYS A 86 9.01 -2.99 11.85
CA CYS A 86 10.17 -2.79 10.98
C CYS A 86 10.34 -4.01 10.08
N VAL A 87 10.74 -3.77 8.83
CA VAL A 87 11.16 -4.82 7.91
C VAL A 87 12.65 -4.70 7.70
N GLN A 88 13.38 -5.74 8.09
CA GLN A 88 14.79 -5.87 7.76
C GLN A 88 14.88 -6.64 6.44
N ILE A 89 15.41 -5.96 5.41
CA ILE A 89 15.61 -6.57 4.09
C ILE A 89 16.98 -7.26 4.04
N ASP A 90 18.00 -6.59 4.58
CA ASP A 90 19.36 -7.10 4.73
C ASP A 90 20.03 -6.40 5.92
N SER A 91 21.28 -6.73 6.23
CA SER A 91 22.05 -6.20 7.35
C SER A 91 22.10 -4.67 7.45
N GLY A 92 22.05 -3.97 6.32
CA GLY A 92 22.12 -2.51 6.23
C GLY A 92 20.81 -1.79 5.89
N VAL A 93 19.73 -2.52 5.56
CA VAL A 93 18.50 -1.92 5.01
C VAL A 93 17.30 -2.23 5.88
N TYR A 94 16.71 -1.16 6.45
CA TYR A 94 15.58 -1.23 7.38
C TYR A 94 14.46 -0.32 6.92
N TYR A 95 13.27 -0.87 6.68
CA TYR A 95 12.07 -0.09 6.44
C TYR A 95 11.28 0.03 7.74
N TYR A 96 10.94 1.25 8.12
CA TYR A 96 10.15 1.52 9.31
C TYR A 96 8.71 1.75 8.90
N LEU A 97 7.80 1.01 9.53
CA LEU A 97 6.40 0.94 9.18
C LEU A 97 5.53 1.30 10.38
N ASN A 98 4.34 1.81 10.08
CA ASN A 98 3.25 1.97 11.03
C ASN A 98 2.08 1.10 10.57
N ARG A 99 1.81 0.05 11.33
CA ARG A 99 0.64 -0.80 11.22
C ARG A 99 -0.47 -0.26 12.11
N SER A 100 -1.66 -0.10 11.56
CA SER A 100 -2.84 0.32 12.30
C SER A 100 -4.10 -0.36 11.76
N VAL A 101 -5.25 -0.05 12.37
CA VAL A 101 -6.56 -0.45 11.83
C VAL A 101 -6.83 0.14 10.44
N ASN A 102 -6.20 1.28 10.13
CA ASN A 102 -6.38 2.00 8.87
C ASN A 102 -5.45 1.52 7.73
N GLY A 103 -4.50 0.63 8.04
CA GLY A 103 -3.59 0.08 7.04
C GLY A 103 -2.14 0.03 7.50
N LEU A 104 -1.28 -0.26 6.54
CA LEU A 104 0.18 -0.29 6.66
C LEU A 104 0.77 0.90 5.90
N ALA A 105 1.53 1.73 6.60
CA ALA A 105 2.25 2.85 6.01
C ALA A 105 3.75 2.74 6.28
N ALA A 106 4.58 3.12 5.31
CA ALA A 106 5.99 3.37 5.55
C ALA A 106 6.18 4.78 6.10
N VAL A 107 6.99 4.89 7.16
CA VAL A 107 7.39 6.16 7.78
C VAL A 107 8.85 6.53 7.49
N GLY A 108 9.58 5.63 6.86
CA GLY A 108 10.92 5.89 6.35
C GLY A 108 11.70 4.62 6.12
N TYR A 109 12.94 4.79 5.69
CA TYR A 109 13.90 3.69 5.64
C TYR A 109 15.31 4.17 5.99
N VAL A 110 16.14 3.22 6.34
CA VAL A 110 17.59 3.38 6.48
C VAL A 110 18.25 2.48 5.46
N ASP A 111 19.23 3.02 4.76
CA ASP A 111 20.13 2.26 3.91
C ASP A 111 21.56 2.61 4.28
N SER A 112 22.32 1.62 4.73
CA SER A 112 23.74 1.76 5.05
C SER A 112 24.02 2.89 6.06
N GLY A 113 23.11 3.07 7.01
CA GLY A 113 23.18 4.11 8.05
C GLY A 113 22.65 5.49 7.65
N MET A 114 22.32 5.71 6.37
CA MET A 114 21.66 6.93 5.91
C MET A 114 20.17 6.87 6.16
N VAL A 115 19.62 7.91 6.78
CA VAL A 115 18.21 8.00 7.18
C VAL A 115 17.40 8.75 6.14
N TYR A 116 16.35 8.11 5.63
CA TYR A 116 15.45 8.66 4.62
C TYR A 116 14.01 8.68 5.15
N PRO A 117 13.57 9.78 5.77
CA PRO A 117 12.20 9.92 6.21
C PRO A 117 11.26 10.14 5.03
N PHE A 118 10.17 9.39 4.97
CA PHE A 118 9.08 9.61 4.03
C PHE A 118 7.80 9.00 4.60
N ASN A 119 6.63 9.54 4.25
CA ASN A 119 5.37 8.94 4.64
C ASN A 119 4.62 8.46 3.41
N ARG A 120 4.27 7.17 3.36
CA ARG A 120 3.52 6.57 2.27
C ARG A 120 2.66 5.43 2.77
N THR A 121 1.35 5.50 2.56
CA THR A 121 0.48 4.33 2.68
C THR A 121 0.90 3.27 1.66
N LEU A 122 1.18 2.06 2.14
CA LEU A 122 1.53 0.91 1.31
C LEU A 122 0.28 0.10 0.99
N LEU A 123 -0.52 -0.21 2.01
CA LEU A 123 -1.76 -0.97 1.89
C LEU A 123 -2.81 -0.38 2.84
N PRO A 124 -3.89 0.25 2.34
CA PRO A 124 -4.97 0.72 3.18
C PRO A 124 -5.82 -0.46 3.67
N THR A 125 -6.35 -0.35 4.90
CA THR A 125 -7.35 -1.29 5.42
C THR A 125 -8.46 -0.54 6.18
N PRO A 126 -9.70 -1.06 6.23
CA PRO A 126 -10.17 -2.20 5.44
C PRO A 126 -10.24 -1.86 3.94
N LEU A 127 -10.13 -2.88 3.09
CA LEU A 127 -10.35 -2.78 1.66
C LEU A 127 -11.40 -3.80 1.24
N ASN A 128 -12.39 -3.34 0.48
CA ASN A 128 -13.51 -4.12 -0.05
C ASN A 128 -13.59 -3.96 -1.57
N TYR A 129 -14.14 -4.95 -2.26
CA TYR A 129 -14.53 -4.76 -3.66
C TYR A 129 -15.42 -3.52 -3.88
N LEU A 130 -15.12 -2.78 -4.95
CA LEU A 130 -15.63 -1.45 -5.33
C LEU A 130 -15.10 -0.27 -4.51
N ASP A 131 -14.21 -0.49 -3.53
CA ASP A 131 -13.54 0.62 -2.87
C ASP A 131 -12.60 1.35 -3.84
N THR A 132 -12.58 2.68 -3.69
CA THR A 132 -11.62 3.55 -4.35
C THR A 132 -11.00 4.46 -3.30
N ILE A 133 -9.76 4.18 -2.93
CA ILE A 133 -9.03 4.94 -1.91
C ILE A 133 -7.96 5.77 -2.59
N THR A 134 -7.95 7.07 -2.32
CA THR A 134 -6.95 8.00 -2.86
C THR A 134 -6.11 8.56 -1.72
N ASN A 135 -4.80 8.31 -1.77
CA ASN A 135 -3.84 8.80 -0.79
C ASN A 135 -2.86 9.75 -1.48
N THR A 136 -2.78 10.98 -1.00
CA THR A 136 -1.80 11.96 -1.48
C THR A 136 -0.75 12.18 -0.41
N HIS A 137 0.51 12.02 -0.78
CA HIS A 137 1.66 12.28 0.09
C HIS A 137 2.55 13.34 -0.50
N ILE A 138 2.97 14.29 0.33
CA ILE A 138 3.97 15.30 -0.01
C ILE A 138 5.35 14.70 0.25
N LEU A 139 6.20 14.66 -0.77
CA LEU A 139 7.58 14.21 -0.67
C LEU A 139 8.52 15.34 -0.24
N PHE A 140 8.34 16.52 -0.84
CA PHE A 140 9.17 17.68 -0.57
C PHE A 140 8.33 18.95 -0.66
N GLN A 141 8.51 19.84 0.31
CA GLN A 141 7.89 21.16 0.30
C GLN A 141 8.92 22.18 0.75
N TRP A 142 9.00 23.29 0.04
CA TRP A 142 9.75 24.46 0.49
C TRP A 142 9.01 25.72 0.07
N ASP A 143 9.19 26.74 0.89
CA ASP A 143 8.72 28.08 0.64
C ASP A 143 9.82 29.09 0.94
N THR A 144 9.80 30.19 0.20
CA THR A 144 10.71 31.33 0.42
C THR A 144 9.94 32.63 0.26
N LEU A 145 10.27 33.59 1.10
CA LEU A 145 9.88 34.99 0.89
C LEU A 145 10.89 35.63 -0.06
N LEU A 146 10.39 36.46 -0.97
CA LEU A 146 11.20 37.24 -1.90
C LEU A 146 11.29 38.67 -1.31
N SER A 147 12.44 39.01 -0.75
CA SER A 147 12.69 40.32 -0.15
C SER A 147 13.93 40.97 -0.80
N PRO A 148 13.77 42.04 -1.59
CA PRO A 148 12.50 42.69 -1.95
C PRO A 148 11.64 41.82 -2.90
N PRO A 149 10.32 42.08 -2.99
CA PRO A 149 9.47 41.44 -3.99
C PRO A 149 10.03 41.68 -5.40
N MET A 150 10.01 40.64 -6.25
CA MET A 150 10.64 40.69 -7.58
C MET A 150 9.63 40.41 -8.69
N PRO A 151 9.82 40.96 -9.90
CA PRO A 151 8.97 40.66 -11.05
C PRO A 151 8.91 39.15 -11.38
N SER A 152 7.74 38.64 -11.75
CA SER A 152 7.49 37.20 -11.95
C SER A 152 8.34 36.56 -13.06
N PHE A 153 8.78 37.35 -14.04
CA PHE A 153 9.63 36.85 -15.12
C PHE A 153 11.02 36.38 -14.65
N LEU A 154 11.54 36.93 -13.54
CA LEU A 154 12.84 36.52 -12.97
C LEU A 154 12.80 35.14 -12.32
N VAL A 155 11.60 34.63 -12.05
CA VAL A 155 11.36 33.30 -11.45
C VAL A 155 10.66 32.35 -12.42
N GLY A 156 10.73 32.66 -13.73
CA GLY A 156 10.21 31.81 -14.79
C GLY A 156 8.69 31.82 -14.97
N ILE A 157 7.98 32.76 -14.35
CA ILE A 157 6.52 32.90 -14.46
C ILE A 157 6.17 34.09 -15.37
N PRO A 158 5.60 33.87 -16.57
CA PRO A 158 5.25 34.95 -17.48
C PRO A 158 4.09 35.79 -16.92
N GLY A 159 4.24 37.12 -16.97
CA GLY A 159 3.19 38.06 -16.60
C GLY A 159 3.71 39.37 -15.98
N PRO A 160 2.84 40.38 -15.79
CA PRO A 160 3.20 41.66 -15.18
C PRO A 160 3.05 41.63 -13.65
N TYR A 161 3.35 40.49 -13.01
CA TYR A 161 3.13 40.29 -11.58
C TYR A 161 4.41 40.59 -10.79
N THR A 162 4.24 41.08 -9.57
CA THR A 162 5.31 41.13 -8.56
C THR A 162 5.09 39.98 -7.59
N MET A 163 6.11 39.15 -7.43
CA MET A 163 6.09 37.99 -6.53
C MET A 163 6.71 38.39 -5.19
N ASP A 164 6.00 38.13 -4.09
CA ASP A 164 6.47 38.33 -2.71
C ASP A 164 6.95 37.02 -2.07
N SER A 165 6.58 35.87 -2.63
CA SER A 165 6.85 34.55 -2.09
C SER A 165 6.71 33.47 -3.15
N ILE A 166 7.40 32.34 -2.93
CA ILE A 166 7.27 31.12 -3.73
C ILE A 166 7.02 29.96 -2.76
N LYS A 167 6.06 29.11 -3.09
CA LYS A 167 5.85 27.82 -2.43
C LYS A 167 5.86 26.72 -3.49
N VAL A 168 6.69 25.70 -3.28
CA VAL A 168 6.76 24.53 -4.14
C VAL A 168 6.42 23.29 -3.31
N ILE A 169 5.53 22.46 -3.85
CA ILE A 169 5.08 21.21 -3.22
C ILE A 169 5.25 20.11 -4.26
N PHE A 170 6.10 19.15 -3.97
CA PHE A 170 6.22 17.89 -4.71
C PHE A 170 5.60 16.79 -3.89
N GLY A 171 4.75 15.99 -4.54
CA GLY A 171 4.10 14.85 -3.92
C GLY A 171 3.66 13.85 -4.97
N ASN A 172 3.11 12.73 -4.52
CA ASN A 172 2.40 11.82 -5.41
C ASN A 172 1.03 11.51 -4.84
N THR A 173 0.18 11.01 -5.73
CA THR A 173 -1.13 10.51 -5.39
C THR A 173 -1.21 9.06 -5.82
N HIS A 174 -1.50 8.17 -4.88
CA HIS A 174 -1.78 6.76 -5.14
C HIS A 174 -3.28 6.51 -5.04
N LYS A 175 -3.79 5.73 -5.98
CA LYS A 175 -5.18 5.33 -6.02
C LYS A 175 -5.24 3.81 -6.00
N TYR A 176 -5.95 3.28 -5.01
CA TYR A 176 -6.24 1.85 -4.86
C TYR A 176 -7.66 1.64 -5.37
N ILE A 177 -7.83 0.85 -6.44
CA ILE A 177 -9.14 0.62 -7.05
C ILE A 177 -9.43 -0.88 -6.97
N ALA A 178 -10.20 -1.28 -5.96
CA ALA A 178 -10.55 -2.68 -5.76
C ALA A 178 -11.64 -3.11 -6.75
N ASP A 179 -11.27 -3.43 -7.99
CA ASP A 179 -12.22 -3.61 -9.10
C ASP A 179 -12.67 -5.07 -9.32
N ALA A 180 -12.19 -6.00 -8.51
CA ALA A 180 -12.59 -7.40 -8.55
C ALA A 180 -12.33 -8.14 -7.24
N TRP A 181 -13.03 -9.25 -7.04
CA TRP A 181 -12.73 -10.22 -5.97
C TRP A 181 -12.91 -11.65 -6.47
N GLY A 182 -12.16 -12.58 -5.90
CA GLY A 182 -12.18 -13.96 -6.33
C GLY A 182 -11.05 -14.78 -5.72
N GLN A 183 -10.72 -15.89 -6.39
CA GLN A 183 -9.63 -16.77 -6.00
C GLN A 183 -8.45 -16.64 -6.96
N VAL A 184 -7.26 -16.54 -6.38
CA VAL A 184 -5.98 -16.61 -7.10
C VAL A 184 -5.41 -17.99 -6.88
N GLN A 185 -5.17 -18.71 -7.98
CA GLN A 185 -4.48 -20.00 -7.95
C GLN A 185 -3.00 -19.79 -8.25
N LEU A 186 -2.15 -20.17 -7.30
CA LEU A 186 -0.69 -20.18 -7.39
C LEU A 186 -0.20 -21.64 -7.30
N PRO A 187 1.07 -21.92 -7.66
CA PRO A 187 1.66 -23.25 -7.45
C PRO A 187 1.63 -23.68 -5.98
N SER A 188 1.68 -22.72 -5.06
CA SER A 188 1.64 -22.94 -3.61
C SER A 188 0.25 -23.16 -3.03
N GLY A 189 -0.82 -22.89 -3.79
CA GLY A 189 -2.19 -23.06 -3.33
C GLY A 189 -3.17 -22.06 -3.93
N THR A 190 -4.39 -22.07 -3.41
CA THR A 190 -5.47 -21.15 -3.81
C THR A 190 -5.78 -20.19 -2.68
N PHE A 191 -5.86 -18.91 -2.98
CA PHE A 191 -6.03 -17.84 -2.00
C PHE A 191 -7.16 -16.90 -2.40
N ASP A 192 -7.94 -16.47 -1.41
CA ASP A 192 -8.94 -15.41 -1.58
C ASP A 192 -8.22 -14.07 -1.78
N ALA A 193 -8.62 -13.31 -2.80
CA ALA A 193 -7.96 -12.04 -3.15
C ALA A 193 -8.94 -10.94 -3.59
N LEU A 194 -8.49 -9.70 -3.37
CA LEU A 194 -8.98 -8.51 -4.05
C LEU A 194 -7.98 -8.10 -5.14
N ARG A 195 -8.48 -7.69 -6.30
CA ARG A 195 -7.66 -7.07 -7.34
C ARG A 195 -7.70 -5.56 -7.18
N VAL A 196 -6.52 -4.92 -7.13
CA VAL A 196 -6.34 -3.51 -6.77
C VAL A 196 -5.42 -2.79 -7.75
#